data_AF-A0AAW8KAJ6-F1
#
_entry.id   AF-A0AAW8KAJ6-F1
#
_cell.length_a   1.000
_cell.length_b   1.000
_cell.length_c   1.000
_cell.angle_alpha   90.00
_cell.angle_beta   90.00
_cell.angle_gamma   90.00
#
_symmetry.space_group_name_H-M   'P 1'
#
loop_
_entity.id
_entity.type
_entity.pdbx_description
1 polymer ?
#
loop_
_entity_poly.entity_id
_entity_poly.type
_entity_poly.pdbx_seq_one_letter_code
_entity_poly.pdbx_strand_id
1 'polypeptide(L)'
;SYDALGGVAALEEVQYSIVSCRGCFGSCSFCAIHAHQGRIIQARSHESIIREAKILTQMPGFKGYIHDVGGPTANFRHPSCAKQLKYGVC
;
A
#
# COMPACT_ATOMS: atom_id res chain seq x y z
N SER A 1 -8.95 -19.78 10.60
CA SER A 1 -9.55 -18.80 9.68
C SER A 1 -10.90 -18.38 10.23
N TYR A 2 -11.32 -17.13 10.03
CA TYR A 2 -12.65 -16.64 10.46
C TYR A 2 -13.80 -17.17 9.58
N ASP A 3 -13.51 -17.99 8.56
CA ASP A 3 -14.49 -18.49 7.59
C ASP A 3 -15.69 -19.18 8.24
N ALA A 4 -15.46 -20.03 9.25
CA ALA A 4 -16.54 -20.70 10.00
C ALA A 4 -17.38 -19.74 10.86
N LEU A 5 -16.91 -18.52 11.08
CA LEU A 5 -17.57 -17.45 11.83
C LEU A 5 -18.17 -16.36 10.91
N GLY A 6 -18.26 -16.63 9.59
CA GLY A 6 -18.79 -15.69 8.60
C GLY A 6 -17.75 -14.82 7.90
N GLY A 7 -16.45 -15.06 8.15
CA GLY A 7 -15.35 -14.35 7.50
C GLY A 7 -15.12 -12.94 8.04
N VAL A 8 -14.27 -12.17 7.35
CA VAL A 8 -13.97 -10.77 7.65
C VAL A 8 -14.35 -9.95 6.43
N ALA A 9 -15.42 -9.15 6.53
CA ALA A 9 -15.95 -8.38 5.40
C ALA A 9 -14.90 -7.48 4.72
N ALA A 10 -13.97 -6.92 5.50
CA ALA A 10 -12.88 -6.09 4.96
C ALA A 10 -11.97 -6.83 3.96
N LEU A 11 -11.91 -8.16 3.98
CA LEU A 11 -11.12 -8.94 3.02
C LEU A 11 -11.69 -8.89 1.61
N GLU A 12 -13.01 -8.81 1.46
CA GLU A 12 -13.66 -8.71 0.14
C GLU A 12 -13.33 -7.36 -0.52
N GLU A 13 -13.33 -6.29 0.27
CA GLU A 13 -13.02 -4.94 -0.20
C GLU A 13 -11.59 -4.84 -0.75
N VAL A 14 -10.62 -5.47 -0.07
CA VAL A 14 -9.19 -5.37 -0.43
C VAL A 14 -8.68 -6.51 -1.30
N GLN A 15 -9.53 -7.47 -1.69
CA GLN A 15 -9.14 -8.71 -2.37
C GLN A 15 -8.34 -8.49 -3.66
N TYR A 16 -8.71 -7.45 -4.42
CA TYR A 16 -8.09 -7.12 -5.71
C TYR A 16 -7.31 -5.80 -5.66
N SER A 17 -6.75 -5.47 -4.49
CA SER A 17 -5.89 -4.31 -4.28
C SER A 17 -4.41 -4.70 -4.26
N ILE A 18 -3.54 -3.80 -4.69
CA ILE A 18 -2.09 -3.99 -4.72
C ILE A 18 -1.42 -3.01 -3.78
N VAL A 19 -0.53 -3.49 -2.91
CA VAL A 19 0.32 -2.61 -2.08
C VAL A 19 1.54 -2.19 -2.89
N SER A 20 1.72 -0.90 -3.20
CA SER A 20 2.87 -0.40 -3.97
C SER A 20 4.13 -0.13 -3.13
N CYS A 21 3.95 0.20 -1.84
CA CYS A 21 5.04 0.42 -0.89
C CYS A 21 4.56 0.17 0.54
N ARG A 22 5.51 -0.05 1.45
CA ARG A 22 5.26 -0.21 2.89
C ARG A 22 5.85 0.94 3.69
N GLY A 23 5.32 1.16 4.88
CA GLY A 23 5.71 2.23 5.78
C GLY A 23 4.92 3.52 5.53
N CYS A 24 4.88 4.38 6.55
CA CYS A 24 4.30 5.71 6.46
C CYS A 24 4.95 6.62 7.51
N PHE A 25 5.54 7.74 7.09
CA PHE A 25 6.09 8.71 8.04
C PHE A 25 5.07 9.72 8.56
N GLY A 26 3.88 9.81 7.93
CA GLY A 26 2.86 10.80 8.26
C GLY A 26 2.24 10.62 9.64
N SER A 27 2.27 9.40 10.20
CA SER A 27 1.80 9.08 11.56
C SER A 27 0.44 9.70 11.91
N CYS A 28 -0.49 9.74 10.94
CA CYS A 28 -1.83 10.29 11.14
C CYS A 28 -2.55 9.51 12.25
N SER A 29 -3.22 10.21 13.17
CA SER A 29 -3.86 9.61 14.35
C SER A 29 -4.92 8.55 14.02
N PHE A 30 -5.52 8.64 12.84
CA PHE A 30 -6.54 7.71 12.35
C PHE A 30 -5.97 6.51 11.57
N CYS A 31 -4.66 6.47 11.31
CA CYS A 31 -4.04 5.46 10.45
C CYS A 31 -2.99 4.64 11.20
N ALA A 32 -3.12 3.30 11.13
CA ALA A 32 -2.23 2.38 11.82
C ALA A 32 -0.99 1.95 10.99
N ILE A 33 -0.86 2.38 9.72
CA ILE A 33 0.23 1.96 8.83
C ILE A 33 1.60 2.27 9.46
N HIS A 34 1.76 3.48 10.02
CA HIS A 34 2.98 3.88 10.70
C HIS A 34 3.33 2.92 11.86
N ALA A 35 2.35 2.56 12.69
CA ALA A 35 2.57 1.71 13.86
C ALA A 35 2.96 0.27 13.46
N HIS A 36 2.35 -0.27 12.41
CA HIS A 36 2.61 -1.65 11.98
C HIS A 36 3.77 -1.81 11.01
N GLN A 37 4.09 -0.79 10.21
CA GLN A 37 5.08 -0.88 9.12
C GLN A 37 6.29 0.04 9.31
N GLY A 38 6.26 0.93 10.30
CA GLY A 38 7.32 1.89 10.58
C GLY A 38 7.22 3.18 9.75
N ARG A 39 8.17 4.10 10.00
CA ARG A 39 8.25 5.42 9.33
C ARG A 39 8.90 5.37 7.95
N ILE A 40 9.73 4.37 7.72
CA ILE A 40 10.58 4.31 6.53
C ILE A 40 9.75 3.76 5.37
N ILE A 41 9.64 4.53 4.29
CA ILE A 41 8.99 4.07 3.07
C ILE A 41 9.88 3.06 2.37
N GLN A 42 9.36 1.86 2.15
CA GLN A 42 10.01 0.80 1.38
C GLN A 42 9.23 0.59 0.10
N ALA A 43 9.81 0.99 -1.03
CA ALA A 43 9.20 0.83 -2.35
C ALA A 43 9.33 -0.61 -2.83
N ARG A 44 8.29 -1.10 -3.54
CA ARG A 44 8.39 -2.33 -4.32
C ARG A 44 8.89 -2.01 -5.73
N SER A 45 9.52 -3.00 -6.37
CA SER A 45 9.92 -2.86 -7.77
C SER A 45 8.70 -2.86 -8.69
N HIS A 46 8.81 -2.16 -9.81
CA HIS A 46 7.77 -2.09 -10.82
C HIS A 46 7.44 -3.50 -11.35
N GLU A 47 8.44 -4.35 -11.56
CA GLU A 47 8.28 -5.72 -12.04
C GLU A 47 7.50 -6.58 -11.06
N SER A 48 7.69 -6.36 -9.75
CA SER A 48 6.94 -7.07 -8.71
C SER A 48 5.47 -6.68 -8.73
N ILE A 49 5.17 -5.39 -8.83
CA ILE A 49 3.81 -4.85 -8.92
C ILE A 49 3.10 -5.35 -10.18
N ILE A 50 3.76 -5.28 -11.35
CA ILE A 50 3.20 -5.73 -12.62
C ILE A 50 2.92 -7.24 -12.60
N ARG A 51 3.79 -8.04 -11.97
CA ARG A 51 3.58 -9.49 -11.84
C ARG A 51 2.34 -9.81 -11.01
N GLU A 52 2.18 -9.13 -9.87
CA GLU A 52 0.99 -9.29 -9.03
C GLU A 52 -0.29 -8.85 -9.74
N ALA A 53 -0.26 -7.71 -10.43
CA ALA A 53 -1.40 -7.25 -11.23
C ALA A 53 -1.86 -8.31 -12.25
N LYS A 54 -0.92 -8.93 -12.97
CA LYS A 54 -1.23 -10.02 -13.93
C LYS A 54 -1.87 -11.23 -13.25
N ILE A 55 -1.42 -11.59 -12.04
CA ILE A 55 -2.02 -12.69 -11.26
C ILE A 55 -3.46 -12.33 -10.88
N LEU A 56 -3.69 -11.13 -10.33
CA LEU A 56 -5.02 -10.68 -9.94
C LEU A 56 -6.01 -10.70 -11.11
N THR A 57 -5.57 -10.29 -12.31
CA THR A 57 -6.45 -10.32 -13.50
C THR A 57 -6.91 -11.71 -13.92
N GLN A 58 -6.21 -12.76 -13.48
CA GLN A 58 -6.53 -14.16 -13.80
C GLN A 58 -7.32 -14.85 -12.67
N MET A 59 -7.52 -14.17 -11.54
CA MET A 59 -8.23 -14.77 -10.40
C MET A 59 -9.75 -14.82 -10.66
N PRO A 60 -10.41 -15.91 -10.22
CA PRO A 60 -11.88 -15.96 -10.22
C PRO A 60 -12.46 -14.77 -9.44
N GLY A 61 -13.51 -14.16 -9.99
CA GLY A 61 -14.20 -13.01 -9.36
C GLY A 61 -13.58 -11.64 -9.65
N PHE A 62 -12.47 -11.57 -10.39
CA PHE A 62 -11.90 -10.28 -10.79
C PHE A 62 -12.88 -9.49 -11.66
N LYS A 63 -13.21 -8.26 -11.23
CA LYS A 63 -14.25 -7.42 -11.84
C LYS A 63 -13.80 -6.65 -13.10
N GLY A 64 -12.56 -6.84 -13.53
CA GLY A 64 -11.96 -6.13 -14.67
C GLY A 64 -11.16 -4.87 -14.29
N TYR A 65 -11.02 -4.56 -13.01
CA TYR A 65 -10.20 -3.45 -12.51
C TYR A 65 -9.56 -3.77 -11.17
N ILE A 66 -8.38 -3.20 -10.92
CA ILE A 66 -7.71 -3.23 -9.62
C ILE A 66 -8.43 -2.25 -8.69
N HIS A 67 -8.84 -2.70 -7.51
CA HIS A 67 -9.63 -1.90 -6.56
C HIS A 67 -8.85 -0.68 -6.04
N ASP A 68 -7.58 -0.91 -5.66
CA ASP A 68 -6.69 0.12 -5.16
C ASP A 68 -5.23 -0.23 -5.46
N VAL A 69 -4.40 0.79 -5.66
CA VAL A 69 -2.94 0.67 -5.69
C VAL A 69 -2.40 1.42 -4.48
N GLY A 70 -2.48 0.73 -3.34
CA GLY A 70 -2.28 1.29 -2.02
C GLY A 70 -0.84 1.62 -1.66
N GLY A 71 -0.71 2.31 -0.54
CA GLY A 71 0.50 2.96 -0.05
C GLY A 71 0.10 4.29 0.59
N PRO A 72 0.95 4.95 1.40
CA PRO A 72 0.64 6.28 1.89
C PRO A 72 0.31 7.21 0.72
N THR A 73 -0.81 7.93 0.86
CA THR A 73 -1.43 8.80 -0.15
C THR A 73 -0.52 9.92 -0.66
N ALA A 74 0.58 10.18 0.02
CA ALA A 74 1.46 11.28 -0.31
C ALA A 74 2.69 10.79 -1.07
N ASN A 75 3.11 11.64 -2.00
CA ASN A 75 4.16 11.45 -2.99
C ASN A 75 5.56 11.37 -2.33
N PHE A 76 5.69 10.49 -1.33
CA PHE A 76 6.79 10.32 -0.40
C PHE A 76 7.99 9.59 -1.02
N ARG A 77 8.01 9.49 -2.36
CA ARG A 77 9.12 8.89 -3.12
C ARG A 77 10.23 9.90 -3.42
N HIS A 78 9.98 11.19 -3.18
CA HIS A 78 10.97 12.24 -3.38
C HIS A 78 10.96 13.22 -2.18
N PRO A 79 12.08 13.93 -1.95
CA PRO A 79 12.11 15.04 -1.01
C PRO A 79 11.05 16.09 -1.35
N SER A 80 10.52 16.79 -0.35
CA SER A 80 9.59 17.90 -0.54
C SER A 80 10.25 19.09 -1.24
N CYS A 81 11.56 19.26 -1.07
CA CYS A 81 12.37 20.24 -1.79
C CYS A 81 13.84 19.82 -1.83
N ALA A 82 14.64 20.42 -2.72
CA ALA A 82 16.08 20.15 -2.82
C ALA A 82 16.86 20.46 -1.53
N LYS A 83 16.39 21.42 -0.72
CA LYS A 83 17.03 21.77 0.56
C LYS A 83 17.03 20.60 1.55
N GLN A 84 15.99 19.76 1.51
CA GLN A 84 15.86 18.61 2.41
C GLN A 84 17.02 17.61 2.25
N LEU A 85 17.60 17.49 1.05
CA LEU A 85 18.75 16.61 0.81
C LEU A 85 20.02 17.06 1.54
N LYS A 86 20.14 18.36 1.82
CA LYS A 86 21.31 18.95 2.48
C LYS A 86 21.10 19.15 3.98
N TYR A 87 19.91 19.59 4.38
CA TYR A 87 19.63 20.03 5.76
C TYR A 87 18.73 19.06 6.53
N GLY A 88 18.22 18.00 5.89
CA GLY A 88 17.24 17.11 6.49
C GLY A 88 15.80 17.64 6.40
N VAL A 89 14.87 16.92 7.03
CA VAL A 89 13.50 17.38 7.21
C VAL A 89 13.46 18.45 8.30
N CYS A 90 12.61 19.47 8.13
CA CYS A 90 12.35 20.45 9.17
C CYS A 90 11.55 19.83 10.33
#